data_AF-A0A948RLF2-F1
#
_entry.id   AF-A0A948RLF2-F1
#
_cell.length_a   1.000
_cell.length_b   1.000
_cell.length_c   1.000
_cell.angle_alpha   90.00
_cell.angle_beta   90.00
_cell.angle_gamma   90.00
#
_symmetry.space_group_name_H-M   'P 1'
#
loop_
_entity.id
_entity.type
_entity.pdbx_description
1 polymer ?
#
loop_
_entity_poly.entity_id
_entity_poly.type
_entity_poly.pdbx_seq_one_letter_code
_entity_poly.pdbx_strand_id
1 'polypeptide(L)'
;MSERKWLKQWSVPSESGARPYKVSLDLDGETYVCHCWPFLRERTTCKHIKKVLAGEVPEIGEDLPPEPVIEFWNVREVIPVTGRGGRIVRVKTPFVSFDDTHFTLTVVYDLLKAGVSMTTLRNRYRLPKDLTRVDIEAYIQQYGRKIYGPWEEERGQHVGYEFVR
;
A
#
# COMPACT_ATOMS: atom_id res chain seq x y z
N MET A 1 -27.60 23.45 -11.64
CA MET A 1 -26.22 22.93 -11.55
C MET A 1 -25.72 23.31 -10.17
N SER A 2 -25.53 22.35 -9.26
CA SER A 2 -25.13 22.66 -7.88
C SER A 2 -23.66 23.10 -7.88
N GLU A 3 -23.41 24.32 -7.40
CA GLU A 3 -22.05 24.86 -7.21
C GLU A 3 -21.24 23.91 -6.33
N ARG A 4 -20.03 23.56 -6.76
CA ARG A 4 -19.14 22.71 -5.96
C ARG A 4 -18.74 23.47 -4.71
N LYS A 5 -19.15 22.98 -3.53
CA LYS A 5 -18.85 23.57 -2.22
C LYS A 5 -17.39 23.33 -1.75
N TRP A 6 -16.64 22.47 -2.42
CA TRP A 6 -15.34 21.96 -1.96
C TRP A 6 -14.37 21.84 -3.14
N LEU A 7 -13.10 22.19 -2.93
CA LEU A 7 -12.05 22.07 -3.94
C LEU A 7 -11.66 20.60 -4.16
N LYS A 8 -11.48 19.85 -3.07
CA LYS A 8 -11.09 18.43 -3.06
C LYS A 8 -11.86 17.67 -1.99
N GLN A 9 -12.06 16.37 -2.17
CA GLN A 9 -12.71 15.52 -1.16
C GLN A 9 -12.02 14.17 -1.05
N TRP A 10 -12.09 13.54 0.12
CA TRP A 10 -11.55 12.20 0.39
C TRP A 10 -12.57 11.37 1.16
N SER A 11 -12.61 10.07 0.87
CA SER A 11 -13.41 9.09 1.60
C SER A 11 -12.49 8.23 2.47
N VAL A 12 -12.35 8.60 3.74
CA VAL A 12 -11.43 7.95 4.67
C VAL A 12 -12.11 6.75 5.32
N PRO A 13 -11.60 5.52 5.16
CA PRO A 13 -12.23 4.33 5.73
C PRO A 13 -12.28 4.40 7.26
N SER A 14 -13.39 3.94 7.84
CA SER A 14 -13.50 3.80 9.29
C SER A 14 -12.74 2.58 9.79
N GLU A 15 -11.99 2.74 10.88
CA GLU A 15 -11.25 1.64 11.52
C GLU A 15 -12.16 0.62 12.22
N SER A 16 -13.41 0.99 12.53
CA SER A 16 -14.39 0.13 13.18
C SER A 16 -15.34 -0.58 12.21
N GLY A 17 -15.17 -0.41 10.90
CA GLY A 17 -16.10 -0.92 9.88
C GLY A 17 -17.39 -0.10 9.73
N ALA A 18 -17.51 1.03 10.44
CA ALA A 18 -18.60 1.99 10.23
C ALA A 18 -18.49 2.71 8.87
N ARG A 19 -19.47 3.58 8.57
CA ARG A 19 -19.45 4.41 7.35
C ARG A 19 -18.14 5.22 7.26
N PRO A 20 -17.55 5.37 6.05
CA PRO A 20 -16.32 6.15 5.87
C PRO A 20 -16.54 7.60 6.26
N TYR A 21 -15.47 8.24 6.76
CA TYR A 21 -15.47 9.66 7.08
C TYR A 21 -15.16 10.48 5.84
N LYS A 22 -15.93 11.54 5.64
CA LYS A 22 -15.65 12.49 4.58
C LYS A 22 -14.69 13.56 5.09
N VAL A 23 -13.59 13.75 4.36
CA VAL A 23 -12.70 14.90 4.50
C VAL A 23 -12.85 15.76 3.24
N SER A 24 -12.91 17.08 3.37
CA SER A 24 -13.01 18.01 2.24
C SER A 24 -12.01 19.15 2.44
N LEU A 25 -11.47 19.66 1.33
CA LEU A 25 -10.72 20.90 1.28
C LEU A 25 -11.67 22.00 0.81
N ASP A 26 -11.69 23.12 1.50
CA ASP A 26 -12.45 24.31 1.11
C ASP A 26 -12.01 24.85 -0.26
N LEU A 27 -12.79 25.80 -0.80
CA LEU A 27 -12.52 26.38 -2.11
C LEU A 27 -11.24 27.23 -2.14
N ASP A 28 -10.86 27.79 -1.00
CA ASP A 28 -9.65 28.59 -0.84
C ASP A 28 -8.39 27.72 -0.80
N GLY A 29 -8.54 26.40 -0.58
CA GLY A 29 -7.44 25.45 -0.57
C GLY A 29 -6.64 25.44 0.74
N GLU A 30 -7.15 26.10 1.79
CA GLU A 30 -6.44 26.32 3.05
C GLU A 30 -6.96 25.43 4.17
N THR A 31 -8.27 25.15 4.22
CA THR A 31 -8.91 24.48 5.37
C THR A 31 -9.41 23.10 5.04
N TYR A 32 -8.91 22.11 5.78
CA TYR A 32 -9.45 20.76 5.79
C TYR A 32 -10.62 20.63 6.78
N VAL A 33 -11.74 20.11 6.29
CA VAL A 33 -12.96 19.86 7.07
C VAL A 33 -13.25 18.37 7.12
N CYS A 34 -13.39 17.80 8.32
CA CYS A 34 -13.76 16.40 8.52
C CYS A 34 -15.14 16.25 9.19
N HIS A 35 -15.90 15.23 8.79
CA HIS A 35 -17.20 14.91 9.38
C HIS A 35 -17.13 13.99 10.62
N CYS A 36 -15.96 13.78 11.22
CA CYS A 36 -15.85 12.99 12.44
C CYS A 36 -16.20 13.80 13.70
N TRP A 37 -16.77 13.14 14.70
CA TRP A 37 -17.18 13.79 15.94
C TRP A 37 -16.05 14.57 16.65
N PRO A 38 -14.80 14.05 16.76
CA PRO A 38 -13.70 14.82 17.33
C PRO A 38 -13.44 16.15 16.60
N PHE A 39 -13.42 16.13 15.27
CA PHE A 39 -13.23 17.36 14.48
C PHE A 39 -14.39 18.33 14.65
N LEU A 40 -15.64 17.84 14.62
CA LEU A 40 -16.81 18.69 14.75
C LEU A 40 -16.86 19.41 16.10
N ARG A 41 -16.38 18.75 17.16
CA ARG A 41 -16.31 19.28 18.53
C ARG A 41 -15.15 20.26 18.72
N GLU A 42 -13.95 19.87 18.30
CA GLU A 42 -12.71 20.59 18.67
C GLU A 42 -12.19 21.51 17.56
N ARG A 43 -12.61 21.28 16.31
CA ARG A 43 -12.12 21.99 15.11
C ARG A 43 -10.61 21.91 14.91
N THR A 44 -10.00 20.85 15.45
CA THR A 44 -8.56 20.55 15.33
C THR A 44 -8.31 19.40 14.34
N THR A 45 -7.08 19.32 13.83
CA THR A 45 -6.67 18.27 12.88
C THR A 45 -6.84 16.87 13.46
N CYS A 46 -7.85 16.15 12.98
CA CYS A 46 -8.15 14.78 13.42
C CYS A 46 -7.32 13.73 12.67
N LYS A 47 -7.35 12.48 13.14
CA LYS A 47 -6.64 11.36 12.51
C LYS A 47 -6.98 11.15 11.02
N HIS A 48 -8.22 11.43 10.61
CA HIS A 48 -8.64 11.26 9.21
C HIS A 48 -8.00 12.32 8.30
N ILE A 49 -7.89 13.57 8.77
CA ILE A 49 -7.17 14.62 8.04
C ILE A 49 -5.69 14.29 7.96
N LYS A 50 -5.09 13.75 9.05
CA LYS A 50 -3.69 13.30 9.01
C LYS A 50 -3.44 12.22 7.94
N LYS A 51 -4.35 11.25 7.79
CA LYS A 51 -4.26 10.24 6.72
C LYS A 51 -4.32 10.85 5.32
N VAL A 52 -5.18 11.84 5.12
CA VAL A 52 -5.28 12.58 3.86
C VAL A 52 -3.98 13.36 3.57
N LEU A 53 -3.47 14.09 4.55
CA LEU A 53 -2.22 14.86 4.42
C LEU A 53 -1.00 13.95 4.20
N ALA A 54 -1.02 12.73 4.74
CA ALA A 54 0.01 11.71 4.52
C ALA A 54 -0.10 11.01 3.16
N GLY A 55 -1.12 11.30 2.35
CA GLY A 55 -1.34 10.64 1.06
C GLY A 55 -1.80 9.18 1.18
N GLU A 56 -2.33 8.77 2.34
CA GLU A 56 -2.80 7.39 2.57
C GLU A 56 -4.20 7.14 1.99
N VAL A 57 -4.92 8.20 1.62
CA VAL A 57 -6.29 8.15 1.11
C VAL A 57 -6.36 8.94 -0.19
N PRO A 58 -6.90 8.35 -1.27
CA PRO A 58 -7.04 9.05 -2.54
C PRO A 58 -8.17 10.07 -2.55
N GLU A 59 -8.02 11.08 -3.40
CA GLU A 59 -9.05 12.07 -3.63
C GLU A 59 -10.24 11.43 -4.37
N ILE A 60 -11.46 11.77 -3.96
CA ILE A 60 -12.70 11.34 -4.61
C ILE A 60 -12.74 11.95 -6.00
N GLY A 61 -12.78 11.11 -7.03
CA GLY A 61 -12.79 11.53 -8.43
C GLY A 61 -11.40 11.67 -9.05
N GLU A 62 -10.33 11.42 -8.29
CA GLU A 62 -9.05 11.08 -8.87
C GLU A 62 -9.19 9.69 -9.50
N ASP A 63 -9.04 9.59 -10.82
CA ASP A 63 -8.87 8.32 -11.52
C ASP A 63 -7.53 7.74 -11.09
N LEU A 64 -7.50 7.17 -9.89
CA LEU A 64 -6.34 6.44 -9.46
C LEU A 64 -6.13 5.29 -10.44
N PRO A 65 -4.90 5.12 -10.94
CA PRO A 65 -4.57 3.90 -11.63
C PRO A 65 -4.98 2.69 -10.74
N PRO A 66 -5.81 1.73 -11.22
CA PRO A 66 -6.09 0.52 -10.45
C PRO A 66 -4.82 -0.14 -9.88
N GLU A 67 -4.89 -0.66 -8.67
CA GLU A 67 -3.74 -1.38 -8.11
C GLU A 67 -3.35 -2.56 -9.02
N PRO A 68 -2.05 -2.88 -9.14
CA PRO A 68 -1.61 -4.07 -9.86
C PRO A 68 -2.20 -5.34 -9.24
N VAL A 69 -2.64 -6.28 -10.08
CA VAL A 69 -3.11 -7.59 -9.60
C VAL A 69 -1.92 -8.44 -9.14
N ILE A 70 -2.03 -9.03 -7.95
CA ILE A 70 -1.00 -9.90 -7.37
C ILE A 70 -1.29 -11.36 -7.70
N GLU A 71 -0.40 -12.01 -8.45
CA GLU A 71 -0.51 -13.41 -8.85
C GLU A 71 0.64 -14.23 -8.28
N PHE A 72 0.37 -15.40 -7.69
CA PHE A 72 1.43 -16.30 -7.24
C PHE A 72 2.02 -17.09 -8.40
N TRP A 73 3.35 -17.11 -8.49
CA TRP A 73 4.11 -17.82 -9.51
C TRP A 73 5.33 -18.49 -8.89
N ASN A 74 5.84 -19.51 -9.57
CA ASN A 74 7.15 -20.09 -9.25
C ASN A 74 8.26 -19.18 -9.79
N VAL A 75 8.59 -18.14 -9.03
CA VAL A 75 9.60 -17.12 -9.35
C VAL A 75 10.48 -16.85 -8.13
N ARG A 76 11.69 -16.33 -8.35
CA ARG A 76 12.68 -16.06 -7.29
C ARG A 76 12.43 -14.74 -6.54
N GLU A 77 11.81 -13.79 -7.22
CA GLU A 77 11.52 -12.43 -6.74
C GLU A 77 10.24 -11.89 -7.41
N VAL A 78 9.79 -10.71 -6.97
CA VAL A 78 8.62 -10.06 -7.58
C VAL A 78 8.95 -9.54 -8.97
N ILE A 79 8.18 -9.98 -9.98
CA ILE A 79 8.37 -9.56 -11.38
C ILE A 79 7.19 -8.67 -11.80
N PRO A 80 7.41 -7.38 -12.06
CA PRO A 80 6.36 -6.49 -12.56
C PRO A 80 6.01 -6.83 -14.02
N VAL A 81 4.72 -6.75 -14.34
CA VAL A 81 4.19 -6.93 -15.69
C VAL A 81 3.54 -5.63 -16.14
N THR A 82 4.14 -5.02 -17.15
CA THR A 82 3.73 -3.74 -17.69
C THR A 82 2.66 -3.91 -18.77
N GLY A 83 1.59 -3.13 -18.68
CA GLY A 83 0.52 -3.06 -19.67
C GLY A 83 0.79 -2.00 -20.75
N ARG A 84 -0.24 -1.70 -21.55
CA ARG A 84 -0.18 -0.56 -22.48
C ARG A 84 0.02 0.74 -21.70
N GLY A 85 0.90 1.61 -22.19
CA GLY A 85 1.21 2.90 -21.55
C GLY A 85 2.27 2.84 -20.46
N GLY A 86 3.08 1.77 -20.38
CA GLY A 86 4.26 1.72 -19.51
C GLY A 86 3.95 1.51 -18.02
N ARG A 87 2.69 1.26 -17.67
CA ARG A 87 2.24 1.07 -16.29
C ARG A 87 2.22 -0.39 -15.87
N ILE A 88 2.60 -0.67 -14.62
CA ILE A 88 2.47 -1.99 -14.01
C ILE A 88 0.99 -2.30 -13.80
N VAL A 89 0.52 -3.38 -14.41
CA VAL A 89 -0.88 -3.85 -14.30
C VAL A 89 -1.00 -5.13 -13.49
N ARG A 90 0.09 -5.89 -13.40
CA ARG A 90 0.17 -7.14 -12.63
C ARG A 90 1.56 -7.32 -12.05
N VAL A 91 1.67 -8.11 -11.00
CA VAL A 91 2.92 -8.50 -10.35
C VAL A 91 2.91 -9.99 -10.11
N LYS A 92 3.90 -10.70 -10.65
CA LYS A 92 4.13 -12.11 -10.33
C LYS A 92 4.92 -12.16 -9.03
N THR A 93 4.36 -12.77 -8.01
CA THR A 93 4.97 -12.85 -6.68
C THR A 93 5.38 -14.30 -6.36
N PRO A 94 6.55 -14.49 -5.72
CA PRO A 94 6.95 -15.80 -5.22
C PRO A 94 5.98 -16.30 -4.15
N PHE A 95 5.95 -17.62 -3.94
CA PHE A 95 5.36 -18.18 -2.73
C PHE A 95 6.25 -17.85 -1.53
N VAL A 96 5.65 -17.25 -0.52
CA VAL A 96 6.33 -16.85 0.72
C VAL A 96 6.06 -17.92 1.76
N SER A 97 7.11 -18.48 2.36
CA SER A 97 6.96 -19.38 3.49
C SER A 97 6.58 -18.59 4.75
N PHE A 98 5.71 -19.16 5.59
CA PHE A 98 5.18 -18.48 6.78
C PHE A 98 6.26 -18.11 7.82
N ASP A 99 7.41 -18.78 7.79
CA ASP A 99 8.53 -18.60 8.72
C ASP A 99 9.59 -17.62 8.21
N ASP A 100 9.58 -17.23 6.93
CA ASP A 100 10.58 -16.33 6.36
C ASP A 100 10.13 -14.87 6.40
N THR A 101 10.26 -14.25 7.58
CA THR A 101 9.89 -12.84 7.78
C THR A 101 10.70 -11.91 6.88
N HIS A 102 11.99 -12.17 6.68
CA HIS A 102 12.84 -11.30 5.85
C HIS A 102 12.40 -11.35 4.38
N PHE A 103 12.15 -12.55 3.84
CA PHE A 103 11.65 -12.68 2.47
C PHE A 103 10.24 -12.09 2.32
N THR A 104 9.38 -12.25 3.34
CA THR A 104 8.07 -11.60 3.39
C THR A 104 8.21 -10.08 3.25
N LEU A 105 9.11 -9.45 4.03
CA LEU A 105 9.35 -8.01 3.96
C LEU A 105 9.95 -7.59 2.62
N THR A 106 10.80 -8.42 2.00
CA THR A 106 11.33 -8.18 0.64
C THR A 106 10.20 -8.15 -0.39
N VAL A 107 9.31 -9.13 -0.36
CA VAL A 107 8.16 -9.19 -1.27
C VAL A 107 7.22 -8.00 -1.06
N VAL A 108 6.92 -7.66 0.20
CA VAL A 108 6.09 -6.49 0.51
C VAL A 108 6.72 -5.19 0.01
N TYR A 109 8.04 -5.02 0.20
CA TYR A 109 8.78 -3.87 -0.33
C TYR A 109 8.67 -3.76 -1.86
N ASP A 110 8.90 -4.86 -2.58
CA ASP A 110 8.82 -4.86 -4.05
C ASP A 110 7.40 -4.56 -4.55
N LEU A 111 6.38 -5.08 -3.87
CA LEU A 111 4.98 -4.81 -4.20
C LEU A 111 4.59 -3.34 -3.93
N LEU A 112 5.12 -2.74 -2.86
CA LEU A 112 4.96 -1.30 -2.61
C LEU A 112 5.59 -0.45 -3.72
N LYS A 113 6.79 -0.84 -4.18
CA LYS A 113 7.46 -0.18 -5.32
C LYS A 113 6.68 -0.36 -6.62
N ALA A 114 5.97 -1.48 -6.77
CA ALA A 114 5.09 -1.73 -7.90
C ALA A 114 3.75 -0.98 -7.85
N GLY A 115 3.43 -0.31 -6.73
CA GLY A 115 2.22 0.50 -6.57
C GLY A 115 1.05 -0.23 -5.89
N VAL A 116 1.28 -1.36 -5.23
CA VAL A 116 0.27 -2.01 -4.39
C VAL A 116 0.16 -1.27 -3.06
N SER A 117 -1.06 -1.04 -2.57
CA SER A 117 -1.24 -0.28 -1.32
C SER A 117 -0.87 -1.09 -0.08
N MET A 118 -0.43 -0.39 0.97
CA MET A 118 -0.23 -0.98 2.31
C MET A 118 -1.49 -1.66 2.85
N THR A 119 -2.68 -1.17 2.49
CA THR A 119 -3.95 -1.78 2.89
C THR A 119 -4.12 -3.17 2.28
N THR A 120 -3.91 -3.30 0.97
CA THR A 120 -3.93 -4.58 0.26
C THR A 120 -2.90 -5.55 0.83
N LEU A 121 -1.66 -5.08 1.05
CA LEU A 121 -0.56 -5.91 1.54
C LEU A 121 -0.80 -6.38 2.98
N ARG A 122 -1.30 -5.51 3.85
CA ARG A 122 -1.63 -5.87 5.24
C ARG A 122 -2.67 -6.97 5.31
N ASN A 123 -3.72 -6.89 4.48
CA ASN A 123 -4.76 -7.91 4.43
C ASN A 123 -4.23 -9.22 3.85
N ARG A 124 -3.44 -9.16 2.76
CA ARG A 124 -2.93 -10.33 2.07
C ARG A 124 -1.91 -11.12 2.89
N TYR A 125 -0.95 -10.42 3.50
CA TYR A 125 0.17 -11.02 4.23
C TYR A 125 -0.02 -11.01 5.75
N ARG A 126 -1.21 -10.61 6.23
CA ARG A 126 -1.54 -10.51 7.68
C ARG A 126 -0.50 -9.71 8.47
N LEU A 127 -0.02 -8.62 7.88
CA LEU A 127 1.03 -7.81 8.49
C LEU A 127 0.53 -7.14 9.78
N PRO A 128 1.43 -6.86 10.76
CA PRO A 128 1.10 -6.07 11.92
C PRO A 128 0.51 -4.69 11.55
N LYS A 129 -0.37 -4.15 12.40
CA LYS A 129 -1.05 -2.87 12.14
C LYS A 129 -0.10 -1.68 12.26
N ASP A 130 0.87 -1.80 13.15
CA ASP A 130 1.92 -0.84 13.47
C ASP A 130 3.07 -0.85 12.46
N LEU A 131 3.24 -1.92 11.68
CA LEU A 131 4.23 -1.97 10.60
C LEU A 131 3.88 -0.97 9.50
N THR A 132 4.76 0.00 9.28
CA THR A 132 4.60 1.06 8.27
C THR A 132 5.46 0.82 7.04
N ARG A 133 5.14 1.55 5.96
CA ARG A 133 5.96 1.59 4.75
C ARG A 133 7.39 2.04 5.05
N VAL A 134 7.55 3.02 5.94
CA VAL A 134 8.86 3.57 6.31
C VAL A 134 9.70 2.51 7.02
N ASP A 135 9.10 1.73 7.91
CA ASP A 135 9.80 0.64 8.61
C ASP A 135 10.30 -0.44 7.63
N ILE A 136 9.45 -0.81 6.67
CA ILE A 136 9.78 -1.81 5.63
C ILE A 136 10.91 -1.28 4.74
N GLU A 137 10.81 -0.04 4.27
CA GLU A 137 11.84 0.59 3.44
C GLU A 137 13.18 0.71 4.19
N ALA A 138 13.15 1.14 5.45
CA ALA A 138 14.34 1.25 6.30
C ALA A 138 15.00 -0.12 6.55
N TYR A 139 14.20 -1.14 6.82
CA TYR A 139 14.69 -2.51 7.02
C TYR A 139 15.40 -3.03 5.76
N ILE A 140 14.77 -2.90 4.58
CA ILE A 140 15.38 -3.37 3.32
C ILE A 140 16.61 -2.54 2.94
N GLN A 141 16.63 -1.22 3.23
CA GLN A 141 17.84 -0.42 3.04
C GLN A 141 19.00 -0.86 3.94
N GLN A 142 18.70 -1.27 5.18
CA GLN A 142 19.71 -1.69 6.14
C GLN A 142 20.27 -3.08 5.81
N TYR A 143 19.40 -4.04 5.46
CA TYR A 143 19.77 -5.45 5.37
C TYR A 143 19.83 -6.00 3.94
N GLY A 144 19.30 -5.27 2.95
CA GLY A 144 19.14 -5.72 1.57
C GLY A 144 17.84 -6.48 1.33
N ARG A 145 17.56 -6.74 0.06
CA ARG A 145 16.49 -7.62 -0.45
C ARG A 145 16.98 -9.05 -0.45
N LYS A 146 16.19 -9.99 0.09
CA LYS A 146 16.47 -11.43 -0.03
C LYS A 146 15.83 -12.00 -1.28
N ILE A 147 16.61 -12.63 -2.15
CA ILE A 147 16.15 -13.28 -3.38
C ILE A 147 16.41 -14.78 -3.26
N TYR A 148 15.40 -15.61 -3.50
CA TYR A 148 15.59 -17.07 -3.48
C TYR A 148 16.55 -17.53 -4.57
N GLY A 149 17.24 -18.64 -4.35
CA GLY A 149 18.11 -19.25 -5.36
C GLY A 149 17.34 -19.93 -6.50
N PRO A 150 18.01 -20.66 -7.40
CA PRO A 150 17.35 -21.36 -8.51
C PRO A 150 16.35 -22.42 -8.02
N TRP A 151 15.34 -22.71 -8.84
CA TRP A 151 14.41 -23.81 -8.62
C TRP A 151 15.10 -25.14 -8.93
N GLU A 152 15.03 -26.10 -8.00
CA GLU A 152 15.49 -27.47 -8.22
C GLU A 152 14.27 -28.41 -8.32
N GLU A 153 14.01 -28.93 -9.53
CA GLU A 153 12.85 -29.81 -9.81
C GLU A 153 12.82 -31.05 -8.93
N GLU A 154 13.97 -31.69 -8.70
CA GLU A 154 14.08 -32.89 -7.87
C GLU A 154 13.64 -32.66 -6.42
N ARG A 155 13.78 -31.43 -5.93
CA ARG A 155 13.40 -31.04 -4.56
C ARG A 155 12.07 -30.31 -4.50
N GLY A 156 11.52 -29.89 -5.65
CA GLY A 156 10.30 -29.11 -5.72
C GLY A 156 10.38 -27.79 -4.95
N GLN A 157 11.55 -27.15 -4.89
CA GLN A 157 11.76 -25.89 -4.17
C GLN A 157 12.92 -25.06 -4.72
N HIS A 158 12.96 -23.77 -4.37
CA HIS A 158 14.14 -22.95 -4.54
C HIS A 158 15.24 -23.33 -3.53
N VAL A 159 16.49 -23.42 -3.98
CA VAL A 159 17.62 -23.81 -3.13
C VAL A 159 18.57 -22.64 -2.92
N GLY A 160 18.80 -22.31 -1.64
CA GLY A 160 19.62 -21.18 -1.23
C GLY A 160 18.93 -19.82 -1.42
N TYR A 161 19.67 -18.75 -1.15
CA TYR A 161 19.25 -17.38 -1.35
C TYR A 161 20.46 -16.46 -1.42
N GLU A 162 20.24 -15.25 -1.91
CA GLU A 162 21.21 -14.16 -1.92
C GLU A 162 20.59 -12.87 -1.38
N PHE A 163 21.44 -11.98 -0.87
CA PHE A 163 21.04 -10.62 -0.48
C PHE A 163 21.54 -9.62 -1.51
N VAL A 164 20.63 -8.80 -2.03
CA VAL A 164 20.91 -7.75 -3.02
C VAL A 164 20.57 -6.40 -2.42
N ARG A 165 21.44 -5.39 -2.59
CA ARG A 165 21.20 -4.02 -2.12
C ARG A 165 20.58 -3.14 -3.19
#